data_AF-A0A960ST97-F1
#
_entry.id   AF-A0A960ST97-F1
#
_cell.length_a   1.000
_cell.length_b   1.000
_cell.length_c   1.000
_cell.angle_alpha   90.00
_cell.angle_beta   90.00
_cell.angle_gamma   90.00
#
_symmetry.space_group_name_H-M   'P 1'
#
loop_
_entity.id
_entity.type
_entity.pdbx_description
1 polymer ?
#
loop_
_entity_poly.entity_id
_entity_poly.type
_entity_poly.pdbx_seq_one_letter_code
_entity_poly.pdbx_strand_id
1 'polypeptide(L)' 'ELFLWFHRARRDLLVIDPAHGGGPRGVFALRAPVRPNPIAVTTVALVARHGNRLIVRGLEALDGTPLIDIKPGRCPNAP' A
#
# COMPACT_ATOMS: atom_id res chain seq x y z
N GLU A 1 8.69 -2.27 5.64
CA GLU A 1 7.35 -2.26 5.04
C GLU A 1 6.51 -1.18 5.72
N LEU A 2 5.79 -0.38 4.94
CA LEU A 2 4.84 0.62 5.43
C LEU A 2 3.42 0.15 5.14
N PHE A 3 2.55 0.27 6.14
CA PHE A 3 1.12 -0.03 6.01
C PHE A 3 0.36 1.29 5.96
N LEU A 4 -0.37 1.51 4.88
CA LEU A 4 -1.02 2.79 4.57
C LEU A 4 -2.53 2.60 4.48
N TRP A 5 -3.29 3.60 4.92
CA TRP A 5 -4.73 3.65 4.71
C TRP A 5 -5.03 4.48 3.47
N PHE A 6 -5.50 3.86 2.38
CA PHE A 6 -5.90 4.60 1.19
C PHE A 6 -7.25 5.29 1.41
N HIS A 7 -7.21 6.41 2.13
CA HIS A 7 -8.36 7.17 2.63
C HIS A 7 -9.33 7.68 1.56
N ARG A 8 -8.92 7.73 0.28
CA ARG A 8 -9.77 8.12 -0.85
C ARG A 8 -10.38 6.94 -1.61
N ALA A 9 -10.04 5.70 -1.24
CA ALA A 9 -10.54 4.52 -1.94
C ALA A 9 -11.98 4.19 -1.52
N ARG A 10 -12.80 3.80 -2.51
CA ARG A 10 -14.09 3.16 -2.26
C ARG A 10 -13.92 1.82 -1.56
N ARG A 11 -14.90 1.46 -0.73
CA ARG A 11 -14.85 0.27 0.15
C ARG A 11 -15.99 -0.72 -0.08
N ASP A 12 -16.89 -0.39 -0.99
CA ASP A 12 -18.17 -1.07 -1.22
C ASP A 12 -18.17 -1.97 -2.46
N LEU A 13 -17.06 -2.01 -3.22
CA LEU A 13 -16.93 -2.82 -4.42
C LEU A 13 -16.21 -4.13 -4.11
N LEU A 14 -16.76 -5.24 -4.62
CA LEU A 14 -16.17 -6.58 -4.52
C LEU A 14 -15.60 -7.08 -5.85
N VAL A 15 -16.03 -6.49 -6.97
CA VAL A 15 -15.55 -6.79 -8.33
C VAL A 15 -15.24 -5.47 -9.01
N ILE A 16 -14.10 -5.40 -9.71
CA ILE A 16 -13.71 -4.25 -10.53
C ILE A 16 -13.15 -4.74 -11.85
N ASP A 17 -13.19 -3.89 -12.88
CA ASP A 17 -12.50 -4.11 -14.15
C ASP A 17 -11.23 -3.25 -14.21
N PRO A 18 -10.02 -3.84 -14.09
CA PRO A 18 -8.78 -3.07 -14.06
C PRO A 18 -8.42 -2.48 -15.43
N ALA A 19 -7.90 -1.25 -15.43
CA ALA A 19 -7.56 -0.53 -16.66
C ALA A 19 -6.57 -1.27 -17.60
N HIS A 20 -5.74 -2.17 -17.07
CA HIS A 20 -4.73 -2.93 -17.83
C HIS A 20 -5.31 -4.16 -18.54
N GLY A 21 -6.64 -4.34 -18.52
CA GLY A 21 -7.34 -5.38 -19.26
C GLY A 21 -7.50 -6.72 -18.54
N GLY A 22 -8.21 -7.64 -19.21
CA GLY A 22 -8.51 -8.99 -18.73
C GLY A 22 -9.82 -9.12 -17.92
N GLY A 23 -10.69 -8.11 -18.02
CA GLY A 23 -12.09 -8.16 -17.59
C GLY A 23 -12.33 -8.08 -16.07
N PRO A 24 -13.60 -8.10 -15.66
CA PRO A 24 -14.00 -7.99 -14.26
C PRO A 24 -13.40 -9.11 -13.40
N ARG A 25 -12.78 -8.72 -12.28
CA ARG A 25 -12.19 -9.64 -11.30
C ARG A 25 -12.50 -9.19 -9.89
N GLY A 26 -12.56 -10.15 -8.96
CA GLY A 26 -12.73 -9.86 -7.54
C GLY A 26 -11.58 -9.03 -6.98
N VAL A 27 -11.87 -8.06 -6.10
CA VAL A 27 -10.86 -7.14 -5.53
C VAL A 27 -9.77 -7.84 -4.72
N PHE A 28 -10.03 -9.06 -4.23
CA PHE A 28 -9.03 -9.87 -3.52
C PHE A 28 -8.02 -10.57 -4.44
N ALA A 29 -8.36 -10.77 -5.71
CA ALA A 29 -7.43 -11.29 -6.73
C ALA A 29 -6.53 -10.19 -7.32
N LEU A 30 -6.68 -8.95 -6.86
CA LEU A 30 -6.02 -7.76 -7.38
C LEU A 30 -5.26 -7.01 -6.28
N ARG A 31 -4.30 -6.18 -6.70
CA ARG A 31 -3.66 -5.15 -5.85
C ARG A 31 -4.38 -3.80 -5.93
N ALA A 32 -5.71 -3.83 -6.13
CA ALA A 32 -6.49 -2.63 -6.30
C ALA A 32 -6.57 -1.82 -4.99
N PRO A 33 -6.57 -0.47 -5.06
CA PRO A 33 -6.78 0.37 -3.87
C PRO A 33 -8.20 0.21 -3.30
N VAL A 34 -9.17 -0.14 -4.16
CA VAL A 34 -10.58 -0.35 -3.82
C VAL A 34 -10.77 -1.73 -3.19
N ARG A 35 -11.06 -1.75 -1.89
CA ARG A 35 -11.28 -2.98 -1.08
C ARG A 35 -12.08 -2.64 0.17
N PRO A 36 -12.78 -3.61 0.81
CA PRO A 36 -13.49 -3.37 2.07
C PRO A 36 -12.63 -2.72 3.16
N ASN A 37 -11.37 -3.12 3.26
CA ASN A 37 -10.35 -2.47 4.06
C ASN A 37 -9.21 -2.02 3.12
N PRO A 38 -9.12 -0.73 2.77
CA PRO A 38 -8.18 -0.20 1.78
C PRO A 38 -6.77 -0.02 2.38
N ILE A 39 -6.25 -1.11 2.97
CA ILE A 39 -4.91 -1.18 3.53
C ILE A 39 -3.96 -1.57 2.39
N ALA A 40 -2.98 -0.72 2.14
CA ALA A 40 -1.90 -0.97 1.22
C ALA A 40 -0.61 -1.26 1.97
N VAL A 41 0.24 -2.09 1.37
CA VAL A 41 1.56 -2.42 1.90
C VAL A 41 2.59 -2.08 0.83
N THR A 42 3.62 -1.34 1.20
CA THR A 42 4.73 -1.03 0.32
C THR A 42 6.07 -1.21 1.02
N THR A 43 7.07 -1.69 0.26
CA THR A 43 8.44 -1.77 0.71
C THR A 43 9.20 -0.57 0.18
N VAL A 44 9.78 0.21 1.09
CA VAL A 44 10.51 1.42 0.77
C VAL A 44 11.94 1.30 1.27
N ALA A 45 12.87 1.99 0.61
CA ALA A 45 14.22 2.16 1.12
C ALA A 45 14.23 3.33 2.12
N LEU A 46 14.75 3.10 3.33
CA LEU A 46 15.00 4.18 4.29
C LEU A 46 16.24 4.94 3.85
N VAL A 47 16.10 6.26 3.64
CA VAL A 47 17.19 7.14 3.21
C VAL A 47 17.78 7.90 4.39
N ALA A 48 16.93 8.45 5.26
CA ALA A 48 17.36 9.17 6.45
C ALA A 48 16.28 9.17 7.54
N ARG A 49 16.70 9.44 8.79
CA ARG A 49 15.82 9.64 9.95
C ARG A 49 16.15 10.95 10.63
N HIS A 50 15.13 11.77 10.85
CA HIS A 50 15.22 13.02 11.61
C HIS A 50 14.16 13.00 12.72
N GLY A 51 14.56 12.56 13.92
CA GLY A 51 13.62 12.38 15.03
C GLY A 51 12.49 11.40 14.68
N ASN A 52 11.27 11.91 14.62
CA ASN A 52 10.06 11.16 14.25
C ASN A 52 9.73 11.19 12.74
N ARG A 53 10.59 11.79 11.90
CA ARG A 53 10.41 11.87 10.45
C ARG A 53 11.36 10.92 9.74
N LEU A 54 10.82 10.13 8.81
CA LEU A 54 11.57 9.22 7.96
C LEU A 54 11.56 9.74 6.52
N ILE A 55 12.73 9.87 5.91
CA ILE A 55 12.86 10.12 4.47
C ILE A 55 13.04 8.76 3.81
N VAL A 56 12.15 8.43 2.88
CA VAL A 56 12.11 7.13 2.22
C VAL A 56 12.04 7.28 0.70
N ARG A 57 12.46 6.24 -0.03
CA ARG A 57 12.36 6.17 -1.49
C ARG A 57 11.50 4.97 -1.90
N GLY A 58 10.68 5.17 -2.93
CA GLY A 58 9.77 4.13 -3.46
C GLY A 58 8.38 4.12 -2.82
N LEU A 59 7.97 5.20 -2.14
CA LEU A 59 6.62 5.34 -1.59
C LEU A 59 5.66 5.84 -2.68
N GLU A 60 4.71 5.00 -3.07
CA GLU A 60 3.61 5.35 -3.98
C GLU A 60 2.34 5.61 -3.18
N ALA A 61 2.22 6.83 -2.64
CA ALA A 61 1.07 7.27 -1.87
C ALA A 61 0.77 8.73 -2.16
N LEU A 62 -0.52 9.11 -2.05
CA LEU A 62 -0.90 10.52 -2.12
C LEU A 62 -0.39 11.26 -0.88
N ASP A 63 -0.13 12.55 -1.02
CA ASP A 63 0.14 13.40 0.14
C ASP A 63 -1.03 13.35 1.13
N GLY A 64 -0.70 13.36 2.42
CA GLY A 64 -1.67 13.19 3.50
C GLY A 64 -2.21 11.76 3.68
N THR A 65 -1.72 10.76 2.94
CA THR A 65 -2.14 9.37 3.15
C THR A 65 -1.77 8.90 4.57
N PRO A 66 -2.75 8.45 5.39
CA PRO A 66 -2.47 8.02 6.75
C PRO A 66 -1.55 6.79 6.79
N LEU A 67 -0.52 6.87 7.61
CA LEU A 67 0.33 5.74 7.98
C LEU A 67 -0.30 5.00 9.15
N ILE A 68 -0.50 3.69 9.00
CA ILE A 68 -1.11 2.83 10.02
C ILE A 68 -0.03 2.11 10.83
N ASP A 69 1.00 1.59 10.16
CA ASP A 69 2.04 0.76 10.80
C ASP A 69 3.36 0.79 10.03
N ILE A 70 4.45 0.51 10.73
CA ILE A 70 5.82 0.40 10.20
C ILE A 70 6.41 -0.92 10.68
N LYS A 71 6.88 -1.75 9.74
CA LYS A 71 7.57 -3.01 10.05
C LYS A 71 8.95 -3.05 9.39
N PRO A 72 9.94 -3.73 9.98
CA PRO A 72 11.20 -4.01 9.28
C PRO A 72 10.91 -4.75 7.97
N GLY A 73 11.67 -4.44 6.90
CA GLY A 73 11.54 -5.17 5.65
C GLY A 73 11.89 -6.64 5.84
N ARG A 74 11.14 -7.54 5.19
CA ARG A 74 11.51 -8.96 5.17
C ARG A 74 12.89 -9.10 4.54
N CYS A 75 13.81 -9.74 5.24
CA CYS A 75 15.09 -10.12 4.67
C CYS A 75 14.84 -11.29 3.70
N PRO A 76 15.26 -11.22 2.42
CA PRO A 76 15.11 -12.35 1.49
C PRO A 76 15.84 -13.60 1.96
N ASN A 77 16.85 -13.43 2.83
CA ASN A 77 17.75 -14.46 3.31
C ASN A 77 17.71 -14.60 4.84
N ALA A 78 16.54 -14.40 5.47
CA ALA A 78 16.39 -14.86 6.86
C ALA A 78 16.58 -16.39 6.90
N PRO A 79 17.33 -16.94 7.85
CA PRO A 79 17.54 -18.40 7.96
C PRO A 79 16.22 -19.16 8.12
#